data_AF-A0A4P5YWB1-F1
#
_entry.id   AF-A0A4P5YWB1-F1
#
_cell.length_a   1.000
_cell.length_b   1.000
_cell.length_c   1.000
_cell.angle_alpha   90.00
_cell.angle_beta   90.00
_cell.angle_gamma   90.00
#
_symmetry.space_group_name_H-M   'P 1'
#
loop_
_entity.id
_entity.type
_entity.pdbx_description
1 polymer ?
#
loop_
_entity_poly.entity_id
_entity_poly.type
_entity_poly.pdbx_seq_one_letter_code
_entity_poly.pdbx_strand_id
1 'polypeptide(L)'
;MKIMIPASRAGAAGPQDRADGWTSIDEAVHQTLESIQRRFYGAPPPAAHAEGRVNFHRDRRMLLHALTWPAVWLERRALTCSPARYHSLLADRLEAVATHGDPARYHGYFPAYLLKCLQDWFHHHGDELDAELKHVRNALGQVLASVRFAERVQRDARNIDLLAATHRLLHARRANRVTGDDRQRSLF
;
A
#
# COMPACT_ATOMS: atom_id res chain seq x y z
N MET A 1 15.13 46.48 -39.88
CA MET A 1 14.36 45.23 -40.07
C MET A 1 14.70 44.25 -38.96
N LYS A 2 13.65 43.70 -38.30
CA LYS A 2 13.58 42.55 -37.37
C LYS A 2 14.20 42.63 -35.95
N ILE A 3 13.29 42.79 -34.99
CA ILE A 3 13.31 42.38 -33.58
C ILE A 3 13.30 40.84 -33.50
N MET A 4 14.04 40.21 -32.57
CA MET A 4 13.63 38.92 -31.98
C MET A 4 14.36 38.54 -30.67
N ILE A 5 13.66 38.83 -29.56
CA ILE A 5 13.49 38.09 -28.29
C ILE A 5 14.42 36.88 -28.04
N PRO A 6 15.15 36.81 -26.91
CA PRO A 6 15.64 35.53 -26.40
C PRO A 6 14.49 34.75 -25.73
N ALA A 7 14.23 33.55 -26.25
CA ALA A 7 13.26 32.61 -25.73
C ALA A 7 13.62 32.18 -24.30
N SER A 8 12.66 32.39 -23.41
CA SER A 8 12.59 31.86 -22.06
C SER A 8 12.86 30.35 -22.08
N ARG A 9 13.95 29.90 -21.45
CA ARG A 9 14.17 28.47 -21.20
C ARG A 9 13.11 28.01 -20.22
N ALA A 10 12.19 27.19 -20.74
CA ALA A 10 11.28 26.38 -19.99
C ALA A 10 12.01 25.72 -18.81
N GLY A 11 11.49 25.96 -17.61
CA GLY A 11 11.86 25.19 -16.44
C GLY A 11 11.56 23.73 -16.71
N ALA A 12 12.62 22.95 -16.91
CA ALA A 12 12.54 21.51 -16.84
C ALA A 12 12.24 21.17 -15.38
N ALA A 13 10.95 20.92 -15.10
CA ALA A 13 10.50 20.35 -13.85
C ALA A 13 11.34 19.10 -13.56
N GLY A 14 12.17 19.19 -12.53
CA GLY A 14 12.95 18.06 -12.05
C GLY A 14 12.02 16.94 -11.57
N PRO A 15 12.48 15.69 -11.53
CA PRO A 15 11.70 14.52 -11.10
C PRO A 15 11.28 14.54 -9.60
N GLN A 16 11.47 15.66 -8.90
CA GLN A 16 11.13 15.85 -7.49
C GLN A 16 9.65 16.26 -7.27
N ASP A 17 8.94 16.71 -8.31
CA ASP A 17 7.59 17.29 -8.18
C ASP A 17 6.45 16.24 -8.07
N ARG A 18 6.78 14.93 -8.04
CA ARG A 18 5.80 13.85 -7.82
C ARG A 18 5.71 13.38 -6.36
N ALA A 19 6.58 13.87 -5.48
CA ALA A 19 6.60 13.44 -4.08
C ALA A 19 5.58 14.19 -3.20
N ASP A 20 5.10 15.37 -3.62
CA ASP A 20 4.21 16.24 -2.83
C ASP A 20 2.71 15.92 -2.98
N GLY A 21 2.33 15.00 -3.87
CA GLY A 21 0.92 14.66 -4.12
C GLY A 21 0.27 13.70 -3.11
N TRP A 22 1.04 13.09 -2.20
CA TRP A 22 0.57 12.01 -1.33
C TRP A 22 0.28 12.55 0.07
N THR A 23 -0.76 13.39 0.16
CA THR A 23 -1.11 14.11 1.41
C THR A 23 -1.71 13.21 2.49
N SER A 24 -2.13 11.99 2.16
CA SER A 24 -2.68 11.01 3.12
C SER A 24 -2.31 9.57 2.76
N ILE A 25 -2.15 8.72 3.78
CA ILE A 25 -1.91 7.29 3.60
C ILE A 25 -3.13 6.55 3.03
N ASP A 26 -4.33 7.09 3.23
CA ASP A 26 -5.57 6.56 2.67
C ASP A 26 -5.58 6.69 1.14
N GLU A 27 -5.18 7.85 0.64
CA GLU A 27 -5.00 8.12 -0.78
C GLU A 27 -3.97 7.17 -1.40
N ALA A 28 -2.88 6.90 -0.68
CA ALA A 28 -1.88 5.92 -1.12
C ALA A 28 -2.47 4.52 -1.30
N VAL A 29 -3.29 4.06 -0.36
CA VAL A 29 -3.99 2.77 -0.46
C VAL A 29 -5.01 2.76 -1.59
N HIS A 30 -5.73 3.88 -1.80
CA HIS A 30 -6.69 4.02 -2.89
C HIS A 30 -6.02 3.89 -4.27
N GLN A 31 -4.95 4.66 -4.50
CA GLN A 31 -4.18 4.61 -5.74
C GLN A 31 -3.56 3.22 -5.98
N THR A 32 -3.14 2.55 -4.90
CA THR A 32 -2.66 1.17 -4.97
C THR A 32 -3.76 0.21 -5.45
N LEU A 33 -4.99 0.35 -4.94
CA LEU A 33 -6.13 -0.45 -5.39
C LEU A 33 -6.48 -0.21 -6.86
N GLU A 34 -6.46 1.03 -7.32
CA GLU A 34 -6.68 1.37 -8.72
C GLU A 34 -5.60 0.78 -9.64
N SER A 35 -4.34 0.78 -9.18
CA SER A 35 -3.23 0.12 -9.88
C SER A 35 -3.47 -1.38 -9.98
N ILE A 36 -3.89 -2.03 -8.88
CA ILE A 36 -4.21 -3.46 -8.86
C ILE A 36 -5.35 -3.78 -9.83
N GLN A 37 -6.43 -2.99 -9.81
CA GLN A 37 -7.57 -3.18 -10.69
C GLN A 37 -7.14 -3.15 -12.16
N ARG A 38 -6.35 -2.15 -12.56
CA ARG A 38 -5.88 -2.01 -13.94
C ARG A 38 -4.96 -3.14 -14.36
N ARG A 39 -4.04 -3.56 -13.49
CA ARG A 39 -2.98 -4.52 -13.82
C ARG A 39 -3.41 -5.98 -13.76
N PHE A 40 -4.22 -6.36 -12.77
CA PHE A 40 -4.54 -7.77 -12.50
C PHE A 40 -5.99 -8.14 -12.83
N TYR A 41 -6.88 -7.15 -13.01
CA TYR A 41 -8.29 -7.36 -13.33
C TYR A 41 -8.71 -6.74 -14.68
N GLY A 42 -7.79 -6.04 -15.37
CA GLY A 42 -8.00 -5.50 -16.71
C GLY A 42 -7.63 -6.51 -17.79
N ALA A 43 -8.57 -7.37 -18.21
CA ALA A 43 -8.37 -8.26 -19.36
C ALA A 43 -8.59 -7.53 -20.71
N PRO A 44 -8.09 -8.04 -21.87
CA PRO A 44 -8.42 -7.52 -23.20
C PRO A 44 -9.85 -7.92 -23.68
N PRO A 45 -10.45 -7.22 -24.67
CA PRO A 45 -11.90 -7.19 -24.89
C PRO A 45 -12.49 -8.38 -25.68
N PRO A 46 -13.85 -8.59 -25.67
CA PRO A 46 -14.88 -7.77 -25.01
C PRO A 46 -15.62 -8.39 -23.81
N ALA A 47 -15.65 -9.72 -23.64
CA ALA A 47 -16.41 -10.36 -22.54
C ALA A 47 -15.69 -10.32 -21.17
N ALA A 48 -14.35 -10.32 -21.17
CA ALA A 48 -13.55 -10.44 -19.96
C ALA A 48 -13.53 -9.18 -19.07
N HIS A 49 -13.92 -8.01 -19.59
CA HIS A 49 -13.96 -6.76 -18.81
C HIS A 49 -15.06 -6.75 -17.74
N ALA A 50 -16.22 -7.36 -18.01
CA ALA A 50 -17.31 -7.43 -17.05
C ALA A 50 -16.94 -8.37 -15.89
N GLU A 51 -16.40 -9.55 -16.21
CA GLU A 51 -15.94 -10.54 -15.24
C GLU A 51 -14.79 -10.02 -14.37
N GLY A 52 -13.81 -9.33 -14.98
CA GLY A 52 -12.70 -8.71 -14.24
C GLY A 52 -13.18 -7.68 -13.21
N ARG A 53 -14.16 -6.83 -13.55
CA ARG A 53 -14.74 -5.87 -12.60
C ARG A 53 -15.52 -6.55 -11.48
N VAL A 54 -16.33 -7.56 -11.80
CA VAL A 54 -17.08 -8.32 -10.79
C VAL A 54 -16.13 -9.01 -9.81
N ASN A 55 -15.08 -9.64 -10.33
CA ASN A 55 -14.04 -10.29 -9.53
C ASN A 55 -13.30 -9.26 -8.65
N PHE A 56 -12.96 -8.10 -9.18
CA PHE A 56 -12.34 -7.02 -8.40
C PHE A 56 -13.24 -6.56 -7.24
N HIS A 57 -14.53 -6.32 -7.49
CA HIS A 57 -15.44 -5.88 -6.43
C HIS A 57 -15.65 -6.96 -5.36
N ARG A 58 -15.72 -8.23 -5.75
CA ARG A 58 -15.74 -9.38 -4.84
C ARG A 58 -14.48 -9.42 -3.96
N ASP A 59 -13.33 -9.17 -4.58
CA ASP A 59 -12.02 -9.32 -3.95
C ASP A 59 -11.53 -8.08 -3.19
N ARG A 60 -12.15 -6.91 -3.45
CA ARG A 60 -11.77 -5.59 -2.92
C ARG A 60 -11.53 -5.60 -1.42
N ARG A 61 -12.39 -6.28 -0.66
CA ARG A 61 -12.25 -6.37 0.81
C ARG A 61 -11.00 -7.14 1.23
N MET A 62 -10.65 -8.23 0.54
CA MET A 62 -9.45 -9.00 0.85
C MET A 62 -8.19 -8.29 0.35
N LEU A 63 -8.29 -7.55 -0.77
CA LEU A 63 -7.22 -6.66 -1.22
C LEU A 63 -6.92 -5.58 -0.18
N LEU A 64 -7.94 -4.91 0.35
CA LEU A 64 -7.79 -3.96 1.46
C LEU A 64 -7.15 -4.60 2.69
N HIS A 65 -7.57 -5.82 3.04
CA HIS A 65 -6.95 -6.56 4.15
C HIS A 65 -5.45 -6.82 3.88
N ALA A 66 -5.08 -7.21 2.66
CA ALA A 66 -3.69 -7.41 2.27
C ALA A 66 -2.87 -6.11 2.34
N LEU A 67 -3.39 -5.02 1.77
CA LEU A 67 -2.70 -3.72 1.70
C LEU A 67 -2.55 -3.03 3.06
N THR A 68 -3.40 -3.35 4.04
CA THR A 68 -3.33 -2.80 5.40
C THR A 68 -2.52 -3.66 6.36
N TRP A 69 -2.18 -4.90 5.97
CA TRP A 69 -1.37 -5.80 6.81
C TRP A 69 0.02 -5.24 7.14
N PRO A 70 0.78 -4.63 6.21
CA PRO A 70 2.08 -4.05 6.51
C PRO A 70 2.05 -3.01 7.63
N ALA A 71 0.97 -2.23 7.74
CA ALA A 71 0.81 -1.26 8.82
C ALA A 71 0.76 -1.92 10.21
N VAL A 72 0.15 -3.10 10.34
CA VAL A 72 0.16 -3.87 11.60
C VAL A 72 1.57 -4.36 11.94
N TRP A 73 2.34 -4.77 10.92
CA TRP A 73 3.72 -5.17 11.12
C TRP A 73 4.58 -4.00 11.62
N LEU A 74 4.39 -2.80 11.04
CA LEU A 74 5.09 -1.57 11.44
C LEU A 74 4.68 -1.10 12.85
N GLU A 75 3.37 -1.07 13.16
CA GLU A 75 2.82 -0.71 14.47
C GLU A 75 3.43 -1.58 15.58
N ARG A 76 3.46 -2.90 15.38
CA ARG A 76 4.00 -3.86 16.38
C ARG A 76 5.47 -3.64 16.72
N ARG A 77 6.24 -3.03 15.81
CA ARG A 77 7.65 -2.70 16.01
C ARG A 77 7.88 -1.24 16.39
N ALA A 78 6.80 -0.48 16.62
CA ALA A 78 6.83 0.96 16.89
C ALA A 78 7.62 1.75 15.82
N LEU A 79 7.44 1.35 14.55
CA LEU A 79 8.08 1.98 13.41
C LEU A 79 7.14 3.01 12.77
N THR A 80 7.67 4.19 12.51
CA THR A 80 7.01 5.23 11.75
C THR A 80 7.42 5.13 10.28
N CYS A 81 6.45 5.26 9.38
CA CYS A 81 6.70 5.25 7.94
C CYS A 81 5.91 6.38 7.30
N SER A 82 6.55 7.18 6.45
CA SER A 82 5.86 8.23 5.71
C SER A 82 4.88 7.60 4.70
N PRO A 83 3.78 8.29 4.34
CA PRO A 83 2.84 7.81 3.32
C PRO A 83 3.51 7.48 1.98
N ALA A 84 4.46 8.32 1.54
CA ALA A 84 5.21 8.11 0.31
C ALA A 84 6.07 6.84 0.36
N ARG A 85 6.76 6.57 1.48
CA ARG A 85 7.56 5.34 1.65
C ARG A 85 6.67 4.10 1.73
N TYR A 86 5.53 4.20 2.42
CA TYR A 86 4.54 3.12 2.50
C TYR A 86 4.01 2.75 1.11
N HIS A 87 3.67 3.76 0.30
CA HIS A 87 3.26 3.57 -1.08
C HIS A 87 4.37 2.93 -1.92
N SER A 88 5.61 3.44 -1.84
CA SER A 88 6.76 2.87 -2.56
C SER A 88 6.91 1.39 -2.25
N LEU A 89 6.85 1.00 -0.98
CA LEU A 89 6.95 -0.40 -0.57
C LEU A 89 5.87 -1.25 -1.24
N LEU A 90 4.61 -0.80 -1.21
CA LEU A 90 3.51 -1.53 -1.86
C LEU A 90 3.68 -1.59 -3.39
N ALA A 91 4.05 -0.48 -4.02
CA ALA A 91 4.26 -0.41 -5.46
C ALA A 91 5.38 -1.34 -5.92
N ASP A 92 6.51 -1.36 -5.21
CA ASP A 92 7.66 -2.24 -5.51
C ASP A 92 7.26 -3.72 -5.40
N ARG A 93 6.38 -4.07 -4.44
CA ARG A 93 5.90 -5.44 -4.29
C ARG A 93 4.90 -5.82 -5.38
N LEU A 94 4.01 -4.91 -5.78
CA LEU A 94 3.10 -5.14 -6.88
C LEU A 94 3.84 -5.29 -8.22
N GLU A 95 4.91 -4.52 -8.42
CA GLU A 95 5.78 -4.67 -9.59
C GLU A 95 6.47 -6.03 -9.58
N ALA A 96 7.08 -6.43 -8.45
CA ALA A 96 7.71 -7.75 -8.34
C ALA A 96 6.72 -8.89 -8.58
N VAL A 97 5.47 -8.78 -8.12
CA VAL A 97 4.40 -9.74 -8.39
C VAL A 97 4.02 -9.75 -9.88
N ALA A 98 3.97 -8.59 -10.53
CA ALA A 98 3.67 -8.51 -11.96
C ALA A 98 4.80 -9.09 -12.84
N THR A 99 6.05 -8.89 -12.45
CA THR A 99 7.23 -9.35 -13.23
C THR A 99 7.57 -10.81 -12.98
N HIS A 100 7.50 -11.27 -11.72
CA HIS A 100 8.01 -12.58 -11.30
C HIS A 100 6.93 -13.50 -10.72
N GLY A 101 5.69 -13.02 -10.60
CA GLY A 101 4.58 -13.85 -10.13
C GLY A 101 4.31 -14.98 -11.11
N ASP A 102 4.07 -16.17 -10.58
CA ASP A 102 3.64 -17.32 -11.37
C ASP A 102 2.12 -17.29 -11.54
N PRO A 103 1.59 -17.02 -12.76
CA PRO A 103 0.16 -16.96 -13.01
C PRO A 103 -0.56 -18.22 -12.53
N ALA A 104 0.04 -19.40 -12.69
CA ALA A 104 -0.57 -20.67 -12.29
C ALA A 104 -0.82 -20.74 -10.77
N ARG A 105 0.00 -20.07 -9.96
CA ARG A 105 -0.15 -20.02 -8.49
C ARG A 105 -1.19 -19.03 -8.00
N TYR A 106 -1.46 -17.94 -8.74
CA TYR A 106 -2.38 -16.89 -8.29
C TYR A 106 -3.70 -16.79 -9.07
N HIS A 107 -3.89 -17.54 -10.16
CA HIS A 107 -5.16 -17.61 -10.90
C HIS A 107 -6.35 -18.06 -10.03
N GLY A 108 -6.10 -18.82 -8.94
CA GLY A 108 -7.17 -19.28 -8.05
C GLY A 108 -7.73 -18.20 -7.13
N TYR A 109 -6.88 -17.34 -6.54
CA TYR A 109 -7.30 -16.26 -5.64
C TYR A 109 -6.18 -15.24 -5.38
N PHE A 110 -6.08 -14.22 -6.24
CA PHE A 110 -5.03 -13.19 -6.19
C PHE A 110 -4.88 -12.49 -4.83
N PRO A 111 -5.94 -12.10 -4.10
CA PRO A 111 -5.78 -11.39 -2.82
C PRO A 111 -5.03 -12.18 -1.74
N ALA A 112 -5.22 -13.50 -1.67
CA ALA A 112 -4.47 -14.33 -0.71
C ALA A 112 -3.00 -14.48 -1.12
N TYR A 113 -2.75 -14.62 -2.42
CA TYR A 113 -1.40 -14.64 -2.96
C TYR A 113 -0.65 -13.34 -2.63
N LEU A 114 -1.27 -12.17 -2.91
CA LEU A 114 -0.69 -10.87 -2.58
C LEU A 114 -0.37 -10.74 -1.09
N LEU A 115 -1.30 -11.14 -0.21
CA LEU A 115 -1.06 -11.12 1.24
C LEU A 115 0.16 -11.99 1.60
N LYS A 116 0.26 -13.20 1.05
CA LYS A 116 1.38 -14.10 1.33
C LYS A 116 2.70 -13.52 0.85
N CYS A 117 2.76 -12.95 -0.35
CA CYS A 117 3.95 -12.28 -0.86
C CYS A 117 4.40 -11.11 0.03
N LEU A 118 3.45 -10.30 0.51
CA LEU A 118 3.76 -9.23 1.45
C LEU A 118 4.31 -9.80 2.76
N GLN A 119 3.66 -10.81 3.33
CA GLN A 119 4.10 -11.45 4.57
C GLN A 119 5.51 -12.03 4.46
N ASP A 120 5.79 -12.76 3.39
CA ASP A 120 7.09 -13.41 3.18
C ASP A 120 8.18 -12.36 2.98
N TRP A 121 7.91 -11.28 2.22
CA TRP A 121 8.88 -10.21 2.06
C TRP A 121 9.20 -9.50 3.38
N PHE A 122 8.19 -9.14 4.18
CA PHE A 122 8.39 -8.53 5.49
C PHE A 122 9.04 -9.49 6.50
N HIS A 123 8.91 -10.80 6.31
CA HIS A 123 9.61 -11.80 7.11
C HIS A 123 11.11 -11.83 6.77
N HIS A 124 11.47 -11.79 5.49
CA HIS A 124 12.86 -11.88 5.04
C HIS A 124 13.64 -10.55 5.13
N HIS A 125 12.99 -9.43 4.81
CA HIS A 125 13.62 -8.10 4.74
C HIS A 125 13.20 -7.17 5.89
N GLY A 126 12.43 -7.69 6.84
CA GLY A 126 11.92 -6.91 7.95
C GLY A 126 13.02 -6.29 8.81
N ASP A 127 14.14 -6.99 9.01
CA ASP A 127 15.24 -6.48 9.84
C ASP A 127 16.03 -5.36 9.14
N GLU A 128 16.21 -5.46 7.83
CA GLU A 128 16.80 -4.40 7.01
C GLU A 128 15.92 -3.13 7.03
N LEU A 129 14.61 -3.31 6.85
CA LEU A 129 13.64 -2.21 6.90
C LEU A 129 13.56 -1.58 8.29
N ASP A 130 13.62 -2.38 9.36
CA ASP A 130 13.63 -1.87 10.74
C ASP A 130 14.90 -1.06 11.02
N ALA A 131 16.06 -1.52 10.54
CA ALA A 131 17.31 -0.77 10.65
C ALA A 131 17.24 0.56 9.89
N GLU A 132 16.72 0.56 8.66
CA GLU A 132 16.50 1.78 7.86
C GLU A 132 15.60 2.77 8.61
N LEU A 133 14.41 2.35 9.02
CA LEU A 133 13.42 3.24 9.64
C LEU A 133 13.87 3.74 11.02
N LYS A 134 14.56 2.90 11.81
CA LYS A 134 15.17 3.34 13.07
C LYS A 134 16.31 4.32 12.83
N HIS A 135 17.13 4.09 11.82
CA HIS A 135 18.21 5.02 11.47
C HIS A 135 17.63 6.37 11.05
N VAL A 136 16.61 6.37 10.20
CA VAL A 136 15.88 7.59 9.82
C VAL A 136 15.33 8.30 11.06
N ARG A 137 14.64 7.59 11.96
CA ARG A 137 14.15 8.17 13.22
C ARG A 137 15.28 8.74 14.10
N ASN A 138 16.38 8.01 14.26
CA ASN A 138 17.48 8.40 15.14
C ASN A 138 18.30 9.56 14.56
N ALA A 139 18.63 9.52 13.27
CA ALA A 139 19.26 10.60 12.55
C ALA A 139 18.39 11.86 12.61
N LEU A 140 17.07 11.70 12.47
CA LEU A 140 16.14 12.82 12.61
C LEU A 140 16.03 13.33 14.07
N GLY A 141 16.12 12.46 15.07
CA GLY A 141 16.23 12.84 16.48
C GLY A 141 17.49 13.65 16.78
N GLN A 142 18.60 13.37 16.09
CA GLN A 142 19.85 14.12 16.19
C GLN A 142 19.78 15.47 15.44
N VAL A 143 18.98 15.56 14.37
CA VAL A 143 18.87 16.76 13.53
C VAL A 143 17.83 17.76 14.06
N LEU A 144 16.84 17.36 14.89
CA LEU A 144 15.66 18.20 15.13
C LEU A 144 15.21 18.30 16.60
N ALA A 145 15.60 19.41 17.23
CA ALA A 145 14.82 20.10 18.26
C ALA A 145 13.75 21.03 17.65
N SER A 146 13.05 20.58 16.59
CA SER A 146 12.08 21.39 15.83
C SER A 146 10.65 20.86 15.94
N VAL A 147 9.73 21.72 16.36
CA VAL A 147 8.30 21.42 16.56
C VAL A 147 7.63 20.90 15.29
N ARG A 148 7.87 21.52 14.14
CA ARG A 148 7.25 21.14 12.86
C ARG A 148 7.61 19.72 12.42
N PHE A 149 8.80 19.27 12.81
CA PHE A 149 9.25 17.93 12.49
C PHE A 149 8.62 16.89 13.42
N ALA A 150 8.58 17.16 14.73
CA ALA A 150 7.87 16.32 15.69
C ALA A 150 6.39 16.15 15.28
N GLU A 151 5.74 17.22 14.82
CA GLU A 151 4.38 17.16 14.27
C GLU A 151 4.26 16.25 13.05
N ARG A 152 5.26 16.24 12.16
CA ARG A 152 5.27 15.37 10.97
C ARG A 152 5.42 13.90 11.36
N VAL A 153 6.37 13.57 12.22
CA VAL A 153 6.57 12.20 12.72
C VAL A 153 5.32 11.71 13.46
N GLN A 154 4.71 12.57 14.28
CA GLN A 154 3.48 12.22 14.99
C GLN A 154 2.31 11.99 14.02
N ARG A 155 2.20 12.78 12.94
CA ARG A 155 1.21 12.57 11.88
C ARG A 155 1.43 11.22 11.19
N ASP A 156 2.67 10.90 10.83
CA ASP A 156 3.01 9.65 10.18
C ASP A 156 2.74 8.44 11.08
N ALA A 157 3.03 8.53 12.38
CA ALA A 157 2.69 7.51 13.36
C ALA A 157 1.17 7.27 13.42
N ARG A 158 0.37 8.34 13.53
CA ARG A 158 -1.11 8.24 13.56
C ARG A 158 -1.68 7.60 12.29
N ASN A 159 -1.06 7.85 11.14
CA ASN A 159 -1.45 7.22 9.87
C ASN A 159 -1.26 5.70 9.90
N ILE A 160 -0.13 5.23 10.44
CA ILE A 160 0.13 3.80 10.62
C ILE A 160 -0.86 3.18 11.62
N ASP A 161 -1.11 3.84 12.76
CA ASP A 161 -2.07 3.38 13.76
C ASP A 161 -3.48 3.22 13.17
N LEU A 162 -3.91 4.19 12.35
CA LEU A 162 -5.22 4.15 11.68
C LEU A 162 -5.32 2.97 10.70
N LEU A 163 -4.28 2.72 9.90
CA LEU A 163 -4.27 1.57 8.99
C LEU A 163 -4.24 0.24 9.76
N ALA A 164 -3.47 0.15 10.85
CA ALA A 164 -3.41 -1.03 11.68
C ALA A 164 -4.75 -1.31 12.39
N ALA A 165 -5.43 -0.26 12.88
CA ALA A 165 -6.78 -0.35 13.40
C ALA A 165 -7.78 -0.80 12.32
N THR A 166 -7.66 -0.26 11.10
CA THR A 166 -8.48 -0.66 9.95
C THR A 166 -8.27 -2.14 9.62
N HIS A 167 -7.02 -2.62 9.60
CA HIS A 167 -6.71 -4.02 9.40
C HIS A 167 -7.38 -4.91 10.45
N ARG A 168 -7.23 -4.55 11.74
CA ARG A 168 -7.86 -5.27 12.86
C ARG A 168 -9.38 -5.33 12.71
N LEU A 169 -10.03 -4.24 12.29
CA LEU A 169 -11.47 -4.22 12.01
C LEU A 169 -11.85 -5.15 10.86
N LEU A 170 -11.09 -5.12 9.76
CA LEU A 170 -11.32 -6.01 8.61
C LEU A 170 -11.17 -7.49 8.99
N HIS A 171 -10.15 -7.79 9.81
CA HIS A 171 -9.88 -9.12 10.35
C HIS A 171 -11.00 -9.60 11.28
N ALA A 172 -11.41 -8.80 12.26
CA ALA A 172 -12.49 -9.14 13.20
C ALA A 172 -13.82 -9.39 12.48
N ARG A 173 -14.17 -8.53 11.51
CA ARG A 173 -15.36 -8.74 10.66
C ARG A 173 -15.27 -9.98 9.78
N ARG A 174 -14.08 -10.51 9.52
CA ARG A 174 -13.89 -11.76 8.75
C ARG A 174 -14.08 -12.95 9.67
N ALA A 175 -13.44 -12.94 10.85
CA ALA A 175 -13.60 -13.98 11.86
C ALA A 175 -15.08 -14.19 12.24
N ASN A 176 -15.80 -13.10 12.51
CA ASN A 176 -17.22 -13.17 12.87
C ASN A 176 -18.12 -13.76 11.77
N ARG A 177 -17.75 -13.63 10.48
CA ARG A 177 -18.51 -14.21 9.37
C ARG A 177 -18.32 -15.72 9.29
N VAL A 178 -17.10 -16.20 9.52
CA VAL A 178 -16.78 -17.64 9.55
C VAL A 178 -17.55 -18.30 10.70
N THR A 179 -17.49 -17.74 11.91
CA THR A 179 -18.22 -18.29 13.07
C THR A 179 -19.74 -18.23 12.92
N GLY A 180 -20.28 -17.25 12.18
CA GLY A 180 -21.72 -17.14 11.91
C GLY A 180 -22.23 -18.22 10.95
N ASP A 181 -21.44 -18.59 9.95
CA ASP A 181 -21.78 -19.61 8.95
C ASP A 181 -21.71 -21.03 9.56
N ASP A 182 -20.74 -21.29 10.42
CA ASP A 182 -20.61 -22.57 11.15
C ASP A 182 -21.77 -22.81 12.12
N ARG A 183 -22.31 -21.75 12.75
CA ARG A 183 -23.49 -21.86 13.62
C ARG A 183 -24.77 -22.17 12.84
N GLN A 184 -24.90 -21.66 11.61
CA GLN A 184 -26.04 -21.94 10.75
C GLN A 184 -26.04 -23.36 10.17
N ARG A 185 -24.87 -24.01 10.07
CA ARG A 185 -24.75 -25.42 9.66
C ARG A 185 -24.99 -26.43 10.77
N SER A 186 -25.01 -26.00 12.04
CA SER A 186 -25.27 -26.88 13.19
C SER A 186 -26.75 -27.03 13.56
N LEU A 187 -27.66 -26.42 12.79
CA LEU A 187 -29.11 -26.39 13.04
C LEU A 187 -29.91 -27.29 12.08
N PHE A 188 -29.26 -28.16 11.32
CA PHE A 188 -29.91 -29.14 10.45
C PHE A 188 -29.36 -30.54 10.68
#